data_AF-A0A7Z7FCJ5-F1
#
_entry.id   AF-A0A7Z7FCJ5-F1
#
_cell.length_a   1.000
_cell.length_b   1.000
_cell.length_c   1.000
_cell.angle_alpha   90.00
_cell.angle_beta   90.00
_cell.angle_gamma   90.00
#
_symmetry.space_group_name_H-M   'P 1'
#
loop_
_entity.id
_entity.type
_entity.pdbx_description
1 polymer ?
#
loop_
_entity_poly.entity_id
_entity_poly.type
_entity_poly.pdbx_seq_one_letter_code
_entity_poly.pdbx_strand_id
1 'polypeptide(L)'
;MARKVQRKLDKWKSKTWYNVETPEFISRTNIGVTPAEEPEQLIGRVVETTVGEIANDFTKHNTKLRLEINDVNGDIANTRFLGHEITTDYLRSIVKRQTSRIDANLDVTTKDGYVIRVKPICFTVKRARSSQIKGIREVMVKIVKERAAELNFEQFIEEAIMGKLSANIYRNAKSIYPLRRVEIRKTEVKSVPAKA
;
A
#
# COMPACT_ATOMS: atom_id res chain seq x y z
N MET A 1 -10.47 -39.33 -45.34
CA MET A 1 -9.31 -38.43 -45.23
C MET A 1 -8.96 -38.28 -43.76
N ALA A 2 -7.81 -38.76 -43.30
CA ALA A 2 -7.40 -38.65 -41.90
C ALA A 2 -7.16 -37.18 -41.54
N ARG A 3 -7.86 -36.66 -40.54
CA ARG A 3 -7.66 -35.31 -39.99
C ARG A 3 -6.24 -35.26 -39.44
N LYS A 4 -5.33 -34.57 -40.13
CA LYS A 4 -3.94 -34.36 -39.70
C LYS A 4 -3.99 -33.62 -38.36
N VAL A 5 -3.79 -34.33 -37.26
CA VAL A 5 -3.72 -33.73 -35.93
C VAL A 5 -2.44 -32.92 -35.88
N GLN A 6 -2.58 -31.60 -36.06
CA GLN A 6 -1.46 -30.68 -35.98
C GLN A 6 -0.88 -30.76 -34.57
N ARG A 7 0.42 -31.11 -34.47
CA ARG A 7 1.12 -31.24 -33.18
C ARG A 7 1.06 -29.87 -32.50
N LYS A 8 0.21 -29.76 -31.48
CA LYS A 8 -0.02 -28.52 -30.75
C LYS A 8 1.32 -28.08 -30.16
N LEU A 9 1.86 -26.96 -30.65
CA LEU A 9 3.10 -26.41 -30.12
C LEU A 9 2.89 -26.11 -28.64
N ASP A 10 3.89 -26.45 -27.82
CA ASP A 10 3.82 -26.19 -26.39
C ASP A 10 3.82 -24.68 -26.14
N LYS A 11 2.67 -24.17 -25.66
CA LYS A 11 2.44 -22.75 -25.39
C LYS A 11 3.34 -22.19 -24.30
N TRP A 12 4.03 -23.04 -23.53
CA TRP A 12 5.00 -22.56 -22.56
C TRP A 12 6.29 -22.09 -23.22
N LYS A 13 6.68 -22.71 -24.34
CA LYS A 13 7.93 -22.39 -25.05
C LYS A 13 7.90 -21.05 -25.78
N SER A 14 6.71 -20.50 -26.04
CA SER A 14 6.57 -19.16 -26.62
C SER A 14 6.61 -18.03 -25.59
N LYS A 15 6.67 -18.35 -24.28
CA LYS A 15 6.70 -17.34 -23.22
C LYS A 15 8.13 -16.98 -22.84
N THR A 16 8.37 -15.68 -22.73
CA THR A 16 9.56 -15.09 -22.12
C THR A 16 9.27 -14.71 -20.68
N TRP A 17 10.31 -14.77 -19.84
CA TRP A 17 10.22 -14.43 -18.42
C TRP A 17 10.73 -13.02 -18.20
N TYR A 18 9.93 -12.20 -17.51
CA TYR A 18 10.27 -10.82 -17.20
C TYR A 18 10.46 -10.65 -15.70
N ASN A 19 11.49 -9.90 -15.30
CA ASN A 19 11.75 -9.55 -13.91
C ASN A 19 10.89 -8.37 -13.49
N VAL A 20 10.15 -8.49 -12.39
CA VAL A 20 9.31 -7.42 -11.86
C VAL A 20 10.09 -6.64 -10.81
N GLU A 21 10.38 -5.37 -11.13
CA GLU A 21 11.08 -4.46 -10.24
C GLU A 21 10.11 -3.52 -9.51
N THR A 22 10.46 -3.24 -8.27
CA THR A 22 9.80 -2.23 -7.43
C THR A 22 10.12 -0.80 -7.88
N PRO A 23 9.25 0.19 -7.58
CA PRO A 23 9.54 1.60 -7.83
C PRO A 23 10.73 2.08 -6.98
N GLU A 24 11.48 3.05 -7.50
CA GLU A 24 12.72 3.55 -6.89
C GLU A 24 12.55 4.01 -5.43
N PHE A 25 11.44 4.67 -5.09
CA PHE A 25 11.20 5.22 -3.75
C PHE A 25 11.00 4.17 -2.64
N ILE A 26 10.76 2.89 -2.97
CA ILE A 26 10.61 1.81 -1.96
C ILE A 26 11.94 1.02 -1.80
N SER A 27 12.91 1.25 -2.68
CA SER A 27 14.08 0.43 -3.04
C SER A 27 13.85 -0.37 -4.32
N ARG A 28 14.84 -0.35 -5.22
CA ARG A 28 14.81 -1.03 -6.52
C ARG A 28 15.25 -2.49 -6.36
N THR A 29 14.31 -3.34 -5.95
CA THR A 29 14.53 -4.75 -5.71
C THR A 29 13.68 -5.59 -6.66
N ASN A 30 14.26 -6.67 -7.19
CA ASN A 30 13.52 -7.66 -7.95
C ASN A 30 12.63 -8.48 -7.01
N ILE A 31 11.33 -8.46 -7.26
CA ILE A 31 10.34 -9.14 -6.42
C ILE A 31 10.09 -10.56 -6.92
N GLY A 32 10.13 -10.75 -8.24
CA GLY A 32 9.78 -12.02 -8.85
C GLY A 32 9.73 -11.94 -10.36
N VAL A 33 9.39 -13.07 -10.96
CA VAL A 33 9.34 -13.23 -12.41
C VAL A 33 7.92 -13.46 -12.89
N THR A 34 7.56 -12.84 -14.02
CA THR A 34 6.25 -13.01 -14.64
C THR A 34 6.43 -13.44 -16.10
N PRO A 35 5.80 -14.54 -16.53
CA PRO A 35 5.89 -14.97 -17.92
C PRO A 35 4.85 -14.24 -18.78
N ALA A 36 5.26 -13.84 -19.99
CA ALA A 36 4.38 -13.28 -21.02
C ALA A 36 4.87 -13.69 -22.42
N GLU A 37 3.97 -13.67 -23.40
CA GLU A 37 4.34 -13.91 -24.81
C GLU A 37 4.72 -12.59 -25.48
N GLU A 38 3.99 -11.52 -25.19
CA GLU A 38 4.27 -10.16 -25.62
C GLU A 38 4.38 -9.23 -24.42
N PRO A 39 5.28 -8.22 -24.45
CA PRO A 39 5.43 -7.25 -23.36
C PRO A 39 4.14 -6.51 -23.00
N GLU A 40 3.28 -6.24 -23.97
CA GLU A 40 2.02 -5.52 -23.78
C GLU A 40 1.06 -6.27 -22.84
N GLN A 41 1.15 -7.60 -22.78
CA GLN A 41 0.31 -8.43 -21.91
C GLN A 41 0.68 -8.32 -20.42
N LEU A 42 1.82 -7.73 -20.09
CA LEU A 42 2.27 -7.50 -18.71
C LEU A 42 1.66 -6.22 -18.14
N ILE A 43 1.42 -5.22 -18.98
CA ILE A 43 0.91 -3.91 -18.55
C ILE A 43 -0.47 -4.10 -17.92
N GLY A 44 -0.66 -3.51 -16.74
CA GLY A 44 -1.88 -3.60 -15.95
C GLY A 44 -1.97 -4.84 -15.04
N ARG A 45 -0.98 -5.75 -15.04
CA ARG A 45 -0.94 -6.83 -14.05
C ARG A 45 -0.60 -6.27 -12.67
N VAL A 46 -1.33 -6.73 -11.66
CA VAL A 46 -1.11 -6.36 -10.26
C VAL A 46 -0.35 -7.46 -9.53
N VAL A 47 0.79 -7.10 -8.96
CA VAL A 47 1.62 -7.97 -8.12
C VAL A 47 1.46 -7.53 -6.67
N GLU A 48 1.32 -8.52 -5.79
CA GLU A 48 1.22 -8.31 -4.34
C GLU A 48 2.46 -8.83 -3.65
N THR A 49 3.06 -8.03 -2.78
CA THR A 49 4.36 -8.28 -2.17
C THR A 49 4.38 -7.76 -0.74
N THR A 50 5.28 -8.25 0.11
CA THR A 50 5.40 -7.69 1.46
C THR A 50 6.55 -6.70 1.56
N VAL A 51 6.39 -5.67 2.40
CA VAL A 51 7.48 -4.71 2.70
C VAL A 51 8.66 -5.43 3.34
N GLY A 52 8.39 -6.47 4.13
CA GLY A 52 9.44 -7.28 4.78
C GLY A 52 10.35 -7.99 3.78
N GLU A 53 9.83 -8.46 2.65
CA GLU A 53 10.65 -9.06 1.57
C GLU A 53 11.50 -8.02 0.84
N ILE A 54 10.97 -6.81 0.63
CA ILE A 54 11.68 -5.75 -0.08
C ILE A 54 12.81 -5.17 0.78
N ALA A 55 12.53 -4.91 2.06
CA ALA A 55 13.48 -4.30 3.00
C ALA A 55 14.32 -5.34 3.78
N ASN A 56 14.07 -6.64 3.61
CA ASN A 56 14.61 -7.72 4.45
C ASN A 56 14.40 -7.50 5.97
N ASP A 57 13.30 -6.86 6.36
CA ASP A 57 12.92 -6.61 7.75
C ASP A 57 11.68 -7.44 8.13
N PHE A 58 11.91 -8.48 8.93
CA PHE A 58 10.87 -9.40 9.37
C PHE A 58 9.72 -8.74 10.16
N THR A 59 9.98 -7.58 10.77
CA THR A 59 8.98 -6.84 11.56
C THR A 59 7.83 -6.33 10.69
N LYS A 60 8.08 -6.08 9.40
CA LYS A 60 7.16 -5.43 8.46
C LYS A 60 6.50 -6.39 7.46
N HIS A 61 6.56 -7.71 7.68
CA HIS A 61 5.83 -8.68 6.86
C HIS A 61 4.30 -8.55 6.96
N ASN A 62 3.80 -7.85 7.98
CA ASN A 62 2.39 -7.53 8.15
C ASN A 62 1.86 -6.46 7.17
N THR A 63 2.72 -5.86 6.34
CA THR A 63 2.32 -4.83 5.37
C THR A 63 2.48 -5.34 3.96
N LYS A 64 1.36 -5.45 3.25
CA LYS A 64 1.29 -5.84 1.84
C LYS A 64 1.25 -4.61 0.95
N LEU A 65 2.01 -4.63 -0.12
CA LEU A 65 2.01 -3.65 -1.18
C LEU A 65 1.31 -4.23 -2.40
N ARG A 66 0.54 -3.40 -3.09
CA ARG A 66 -0.06 -3.69 -4.38
C ARG A 66 0.60 -2.81 -5.41
N LEU A 67 1.28 -3.45 -6.36
CA LEU A 67 2.05 -2.81 -7.40
C LEU A 67 1.47 -3.22 -8.75
N GLU A 68 1.33 -2.26 -9.66
CA GLU A 68 0.83 -2.48 -11.02
C GLU A 68 1.99 -2.35 -12.01
N ILE A 69 2.14 -3.27 -12.95
CA ILE A 69 3.14 -3.14 -14.01
C ILE A 69 2.67 -2.05 -14.99
N ASN A 70 3.46 -1.01 -15.15
CA ASN A 70 3.14 0.11 -16.03
C ASN A 70 3.93 0.09 -17.32
N ASP A 71 5.20 -0.31 -17.24
CA ASP A 71 6.14 -0.21 -18.35
C ASP A 71 7.07 -1.42 -18.35
N VAL A 72 7.52 -1.82 -19.53
CA VAL A 72 8.42 -2.96 -19.72
C VAL A 72 9.61 -2.48 -20.55
N ASN A 73 10.78 -2.44 -19.92
CA ASN A 73 12.03 -2.07 -20.57
C ASN A 73 12.90 -3.32 -20.75
N GLY A 74 12.92 -3.85 -21.97
CA GLY A 74 13.58 -5.12 -22.28
C GLY A 74 12.97 -6.26 -21.47
N ASP A 75 13.76 -6.88 -20.60
CA ASP A 75 13.33 -7.99 -19.74
C ASP A 75 12.83 -7.52 -18.35
N ILE A 76 12.87 -6.22 -18.08
CA ILE A 76 12.51 -5.63 -16.78
C ILE A 76 11.13 -4.97 -16.87
N ALA A 77 10.21 -5.42 -16.02
CA ALA A 77 8.89 -4.84 -15.84
C ALA A 77 8.92 -3.84 -14.67
N ASN A 78 8.78 -2.56 -14.98
CA ASN A 78 8.68 -1.46 -14.02
C ASN A 78 7.27 -1.37 -13.45
N THR A 79 7.18 -1.24 -12.13
CA THR A 79 5.89 -1.14 -11.44
C THR A 79 5.59 0.27 -10.94
N ARG A 80 4.30 0.54 -10.75
CA ARG A 80 3.75 1.71 -10.05
C ARG A 80 3.02 1.26 -8.81
N PHE A 81 3.09 2.08 -7.77
CA PHE A 81 2.34 1.85 -6.55
C PHE A 81 0.84 2.12 -6.73
N LEU A 82 0.01 1.11 -6.44
CA LEU A 82 -1.44 1.21 -6.44
C LEU A 82 -2.00 1.44 -5.03
N GLY A 83 -1.39 0.81 -4.02
CA GLY A 83 -1.83 0.93 -2.64
C GLY A 83 -1.07 0.01 -1.69
N HIS A 84 -1.25 0.23 -0.39
CA HIS A 84 -0.79 -0.68 0.65
C HIS A 84 -1.97 -1.17 1.48
N GLU A 85 -1.85 -2.35 2.05
CA GLU A 85 -2.82 -2.92 2.98
C GLU A 85 -2.11 -3.70 4.08
N ILE A 86 -2.55 -3.51 5.32
CA ILE A 86 -2.11 -4.34 6.44
C ILE A 86 -2.80 -5.70 6.39
N THR A 87 -2.07 -6.76 6.74
CA THR A 87 -2.62 -8.12 6.75
C THR A 87 -3.78 -8.29 7.74
N THR A 88 -4.73 -9.15 7.37
CA THR A 88 -5.95 -9.33 8.15
C THR A 88 -5.70 -10.03 9.48
N ASP A 89 -4.76 -10.97 9.53
CA ASP A 89 -4.28 -11.66 10.73
C ASP A 89 -3.72 -10.67 11.75
N TYR A 90 -2.83 -9.78 11.31
CA TYR A 90 -2.25 -8.77 12.16
C TYR A 90 -3.31 -7.78 12.67
N LEU A 91 -4.20 -7.30 11.80
CA LEU A 91 -5.30 -6.43 12.22
C LEU A 91 -6.21 -7.10 13.26
N ARG A 92 -6.56 -8.37 13.06
CA ARG A 92 -7.35 -9.16 14.01
C ARG A 92 -6.62 -9.35 15.35
N SER A 93 -5.30 -9.53 15.33
CA SER A 93 -4.48 -9.66 16.54
C SER A 93 -4.47 -8.40 17.40
N ILE A 94 -4.56 -7.22 16.78
CA ILE A 94 -4.57 -5.95 17.51
C ILE A 94 -5.95 -5.70 18.11
N VAL A 95 -7.04 -6.02 17.42
CA VAL A 95 -8.40 -5.78 17.96
C VAL A 95 -8.63 -6.63 19.22
N LYS A 96 -8.90 -5.99 20.36
CA LYS A 96 -9.22 -6.67 21.63
C LYS A 96 -10.62 -6.31 22.11
N ARG A 97 -11.18 -7.17 22.97
CA ARG A 97 -12.45 -6.88 23.66
C ARG A 97 -12.27 -5.74 24.68
N GLN A 98 -13.36 -5.04 24.98
CA GLN A 98 -13.40 -3.93 25.96
C GLN A 98 -12.51 -2.71 25.62
N THR A 99 -12.00 -2.63 24.39
CA THR A 99 -11.32 -1.45 23.86
C THR A 99 -12.12 -0.83 22.73
N SER A 100 -11.80 0.42 22.36
CA SER A 100 -12.41 1.09 21.22
C SER A 100 -11.48 1.04 20.02
N ARG A 101 -12.05 0.73 18.86
CA ARG A 101 -11.43 0.87 17.55
C ARG A 101 -11.95 2.15 16.91
N ILE A 102 -11.04 3.02 16.51
CA ILE A 102 -11.37 4.32 15.90
C ILE A 102 -10.77 4.33 14.50
N ASP A 103 -11.64 4.32 13.50
CA ASP A 103 -11.26 4.44 12.10
C ASP A 103 -11.61 5.85 11.57
N ALA A 104 -10.80 6.31 10.60
CA ALA A 104 -11.13 7.42 9.73
C ALA A 104 -10.93 7.00 8.27
N ASN A 105 -11.71 7.58 7.36
CA ASN A 105 -11.56 7.42 5.93
C ASN A 105 -11.49 8.81 5.31
N LEU A 106 -10.39 9.12 4.65
CA LEU A 106 -10.15 10.44 4.11
C LEU A 106 -9.53 10.33 2.73
N ASP A 107 -10.00 11.19 1.85
CA ASP A 107 -9.39 11.45 0.56
C ASP A 107 -8.52 12.70 0.71
N VAL A 108 -7.25 12.59 0.37
CA VAL A 108 -6.26 13.67 0.44
C VAL A 108 -5.60 13.84 -0.90
N THR A 109 -5.25 15.08 -1.19
CA THR A 109 -4.47 15.45 -2.38
C THR A 109 -3.06 15.75 -1.92
N THR A 110 -2.07 15.10 -2.54
CA THR A 110 -0.66 15.40 -2.28
C THR A 110 -0.23 16.66 -3.03
N LYS A 111 0.95 17.18 -2.70
CA LYS A 111 1.53 18.35 -3.38
C LYS A 111 1.63 18.19 -4.90
N ASP A 112 1.93 16.98 -5.36
CA ASP A 112 2.07 16.65 -6.78
C ASP A 112 0.72 16.43 -7.50
N GLY A 113 -0.41 16.61 -6.79
CA GLY A 113 -1.76 16.48 -7.37
C GLY A 113 -2.31 15.05 -7.38
N TYR A 114 -1.67 14.07 -6.73
CA TYR A 114 -2.23 12.74 -6.59
C TYR A 114 -3.35 12.74 -5.56
N VAL A 115 -4.46 12.08 -5.88
CA VAL A 115 -5.55 11.86 -4.93
C VAL A 115 -5.43 10.46 -4.34
N ILE A 116 -5.20 10.40 -3.03
CA ILE A 116 -5.01 9.16 -2.27
C ILE A 116 -6.11 9.05 -1.21
N ARG A 117 -6.70 7.88 -1.09
CA ARG A 117 -7.54 7.51 0.05
C ARG A 117 -6.69 6.87 1.13
N VAL A 118 -6.69 7.44 2.33
CA VAL A 118 -5.94 6.96 3.49
C VAL A 118 -6.91 6.51 4.57
N LYS A 119 -6.69 5.31 5.13
CA LYS A 119 -7.52 4.73 6.19
C LYS A 119 -6.70 4.53 7.46
N PRO A 120 -6.44 5.59 8.26
CA PRO A 120 -5.77 5.45 9.54
C PRO A 120 -6.70 4.83 10.58
N ILE A 121 -6.11 4.01 11.46
CA ILE A 121 -6.79 3.29 12.53
C ILE A 121 -6.07 3.50 13.86
N CYS A 122 -6.85 3.74 14.92
CA CYS A 122 -6.38 3.92 16.27
C CYS A 122 -7.03 2.89 17.21
N PHE A 123 -6.25 2.39 18.16
CA PHE A 123 -6.69 1.47 19.20
C PHE A 123 -6.45 2.07 20.57
N THR A 124 -7.52 2.20 21.35
CA THR A 124 -7.46 2.75 22.71
C THR A 124 -7.10 1.67 23.73
N VAL A 125 -6.59 2.07 24.90
CA VAL A 125 -6.28 1.13 26.00
C VAL A 125 -7.55 0.57 26.65
N LYS A 126 -8.57 1.42 26.82
CA LYS A 126 -9.90 1.08 27.35
C LYS A 126 -10.99 1.68 26.46
N ARG A 127 -12.26 1.34 26.71
CA ARG A 127 -13.40 1.90 25.99
C ARG A 127 -13.44 3.43 26.15
N ALA A 128 -13.29 4.14 25.04
CA ALA A 128 -13.37 5.60 24.98
C ALA A 128 -14.82 6.06 24.82
N ARG A 129 -15.14 7.25 25.34
CA ARG A 129 -16.46 7.90 25.16
C ARG A 129 -16.61 8.44 23.74
N SER A 130 -17.86 8.63 23.28
CA SER A 130 -18.14 9.11 21.91
C SER A 130 -17.49 10.47 21.59
N SER A 131 -17.42 11.39 22.57
CA SER A 131 -16.75 12.68 22.40
C SER A 131 -15.24 12.54 22.19
N GLN A 132 -14.58 11.65 22.95
CA GLN A 132 -13.16 11.34 22.81
C GLN A 132 -12.87 10.67 21.46
N ILE A 133 -13.74 9.75 21.02
CA ILE A 133 -13.63 9.11 19.71
C ILE A 133 -13.70 10.16 18.59
N LYS A 134 -14.62 11.12 18.69
CA LYS A 134 -14.75 12.21 17.73
C LYS A 134 -13.50 13.09 17.72
N GLY A 135 -13.00 13.51 18.89
CA GLY A 135 -11.78 14.32 19.00
C GLY A 135 -10.54 13.64 18.42
N ILE A 136 -10.34 12.33 18.68
CA ILE A 136 -9.24 11.56 18.09
C ILE A 136 -9.38 11.51 16.56
N ARG A 137 -10.59 11.31 16.04
CA ARG A 137 -10.83 11.28 14.60
C ARG A 137 -10.51 12.61 13.94
N GLU A 138 -10.87 13.73 14.57
CA GLU A 138 -10.56 15.07 14.07
C GLU A 138 -9.04 15.32 14.02
N VAL A 139 -8.31 14.92 15.07
CA VAL A 139 -6.84 15.00 15.10
C VAL A 139 -6.20 14.15 14.00
N MET A 140 -6.68 12.92 13.79
CA MET A 140 -6.20 12.04 12.72
C MET A 140 -6.39 12.69 11.34
N VAL A 141 -7.59 13.25 11.08
CA VAL A 141 -7.90 13.90 9.81
C VAL A 141 -7.02 15.14 9.59
N LYS A 142 -6.82 15.95 10.65
CA LYS A 142 -5.98 17.15 10.57
C LYS A 142 -4.54 16.81 10.20
N ILE A 143 -3.91 15.89 10.93
CA ILE A 143 -2.50 15.53 10.71
C ILE A 143 -2.28 14.94 9.33
N VAL A 144 -3.16 14.05 8.87
CA VAL A 144 -2.97 13.43 7.55
C VAL A 144 -3.16 14.46 6.44
N LYS A 145 -4.10 15.40 6.57
CA LYS A 145 -4.27 16.49 5.60
C LYS A 145 -3.07 17.43 5.56
N GLU A 146 -2.54 17.81 6.72
CA GLU A 146 -1.34 18.66 6.82
C GLU A 146 -0.14 17.98 6.15
N ARG A 147 0.13 16.72 6.49
CA ARG A 147 1.26 15.98 5.90
C ARG A 147 1.09 15.72 4.41
N ALA A 148 -0.14 15.47 3.93
CA ALA A 148 -0.39 15.30 2.51
C ALA A 148 -0.14 16.60 1.72
N ALA A 149 -0.49 17.77 2.28
CA ALA A 149 -0.27 19.05 1.63
C ALA A 149 1.22 19.45 1.58
N GLU A 150 2.00 19.05 2.58
CA GLU A 150 3.44 19.33 2.67
C GLU A 150 4.28 18.44 1.73
N LEU A 151 3.93 17.16 1.65
CA LEU A 151 4.78 16.13 1.05
C LEU A 151 4.39 15.79 -0.40
N ASN A 152 5.41 15.38 -1.14
CA ASN A 152 5.24 14.74 -2.44
C ASN A 152 4.64 13.33 -2.27
N PHE A 153 4.10 12.77 -3.35
CA PHE A 153 3.44 11.45 -3.35
C PHE A 153 4.33 10.34 -2.81
N GLU A 154 5.56 10.26 -3.30
CA GLU A 154 6.52 9.21 -2.95
C GLU A 154 6.91 9.29 -1.46
N GLN A 155 7.26 10.49 -1.01
CA GLN A 155 7.60 10.76 0.39
C GLN A 155 6.43 10.46 1.33
N PHE A 156 5.21 10.83 0.95
CA PHE A 156 4.02 10.56 1.73
C PHE A 156 3.76 9.06 1.90
N ILE A 157 3.95 8.27 0.83
CA ILE A 157 3.79 6.81 0.89
C ILE A 157 4.89 6.18 1.73
N GLU A 158 6.15 6.62 1.59
CA GLU A 158 7.25 6.15 2.42
C GLU A 158 6.97 6.40 3.90
N GLU A 159 6.52 7.60 4.28
CA GLU A 159 6.15 7.91 5.66
C GLU A 159 4.98 7.07 6.18
N ALA A 160 4.02 6.75 5.30
CA ALA A 160 2.89 5.90 5.62
C ALA A 160 3.32 4.45 5.89
N ILE A 161 4.16 3.87 5.02
CA ILE A 161 4.65 2.49 5.13
C ILE A 161 5.63 2.34 6.29
N MET A 162 6.56 3.29 6.46
CA MET A 162 7.56 3.26 7.53
C MET A 162 6.96 3.55 8.92
N GLY A 163 5.72 4.07 8.97
CA GLY A 163 4.99 4.33 10.22
C GLY A 163 5.32 5.68 10.87
N LYS A 164 6.03 6.59 10.19
CA LYS A 164 6.29 7.96 10.67
C LYS A 164 4.99 8.73 10.83
N LEU A 165 4.07 8.59 9.87
CA LEU A 165 2.74 9.22 9.93
C LEU A 165 1.92 8.69 11.11
N SER A 166 1.94 7.36 11.34
CA SER A 166 1.29 6.72 12.49
C SER A 166 1.84 7.19 13.83
N ALA A 167 3.17 7.35 13.94
CA ALA A 167 3.82 7.85 15.14
C ALA A 167 3.43 9.31 15.45
N ASN A 168 3.31 10.16 14.42
CA ASN A 168 2.87 11.54 14.58
C ASN A 168 1.43 11.63 15.09
N ILE A 169 0.52 10.82 14.52
CA ILE A 169 -0.86 10.70 15.00
C ILE A 169 -0.88 10.24 16.47
N TYR A 170 -0.07 9.23 16.83
CA TYR A 170 0.00 8.72 18.19
C TYR A 170 0.37 9.80 19.21
N ARG A 171 1.42 10.61 18.93
CA ARG A 171 1.89 11.66 19.84
C ARG A 171 0.81 12.70 20.13
N ASN A 172 0.12 13.17 19.09
CA ASN A 172 -0.91 14.20 19.23
C ASN A 172 -2.19 13.65 19.86
N ALA A 173 -2.64 12.47 19.44
CA ALA A 173 -3.88 11.89 19.93
C ALA A 173 -3.78 11.34 21.37
N LYS A 174 -2.57 11.05 21.86
CA LYS A 174 -2.33 10.65 23.27
C LYS A 174 -2.77 11.71 24.28
N SER A 175 -2.79 12.99 23.88
CA SER A 175 -3.26 14.09 24.74
C SER A 175 -4.76 13.99 25.08
N ILE A 176 -5.57 13.43 24.19
CA ILE A 176 -7.03 13.30 24.36
C ILE A 176 -7.37 12.05 25.17
N TYR A 177 -6.72 10.92 24.84
CA TYR A 177 -6.99 9.64 25.48
C TYR A 177 -5.78 8.70 25.33
N PRO A 178 -5.50 7.83 26.30
CA PRO A 178 -4.43 6.83 26.17
C PRO A 178 -4.69 5.85 25.02
N LEU A 179 -3.77 5.87 24.05
CA LEU A 179 -3.73 4.97 22.90
C LEU A 179 -2.73 3.84 23.11
N ARG A 180 -3.05 2.67 22.60
CA ARG A 180 -2.15 1.51 22.58
C ARG A 180 -1.36 1.42 21.28
N ARG A 181 -2.04 1.57 20.13
CA ARG A 181 -1.42 1.46 18.81
C ARG A 181 -2.17 2.32 17.81
N VAL A 182 -1.42 2.89 16.86
CA VAL A 182 -1.94 3.65 15.72
C VAL A 182 -1.23 3.15 14.49
N GLU A 183 -1.98 2.90 13.43
CA GLU A 183 -1.45 2.40 12.17
C GLU A 183 -2.26 2.94 10.99
N ILE A 184 -1.75 2.76 9.79
CA ILE A 184 -2.49 3.05 8.56
C ILE A 184 -2.91 1.71 7.99
N ARG A 185 -4.21 1.44 8.01
CA ARG A 185 -4.74 0.16 7.57
C ARG A 185 -4.54 -0.04 6.07
N LYS A 186 -4.79 1.01 5.30
CA LYS A 186 -4.80 0.94 3.84
C LYS A 186 -4.55 2.32 3.23
N THR A 187 -3.79 2.35 2.13
CA THR A 187 -3.86 3.45 1.16
C THR A 187 -4.32 2.94 -0.20
N GLU A 188 -5.12 3.74 -0.88
CA GLU A 188 -5.61 3.46 -2.23
C GLU A 188 -5.35 4.71 -3.08
N VAL A 189 -4.61 4.58 -4.18
CA VAL A 189 -4.47 5.66 -5.16
C VAL A 189 -5.76 5.75 -5.97
N LYS A 190 -6.42 6.90 -5.96
CA LYS A 190 -7.69 7.11 -6.68
C LYS A 190 -7.50 7.75 -8.03
N SER A 191 -6.67 8.78 -8.09
CA SER A 191 -6.41 9.55 -9.30
C SER A 191 -4.93 9.85 -9.36
N VAL A 192 -4.35 9.51 -10.50
CA VAL A 192 -3.01 9.92 -10.89
C VAL A 192 -3.19 11.23 -11.65
N PRO A 193 -2.41 12.28 -11.33
CA PRO A 193 -2.47 13.53 -12.08
C PRO A 193 -2.13 13.24 -13.55
N ALA A 194 -2.87 13.87 -14.47
CA ALA A 194 -2.48 13.82 -15.88
C ALA A 194 -1.09 14.45 -15.99
N LYS A 195 -0.13 13.73 -16.58
CA LYS A 195 1.15 14.33 -16.98
C LYS A 195 0.83 15.53 -17.86
N ALA A 196 1.22 16.73 -17.41
CA ALA A 196 1.27 17.91 -18.26
C ALA A 196 2.37 17.75 -19.31
#